data_AF-A0A2S6V2V9-F1
#
_entry.id   AF-A0A2S6V2V9-F1
#
_cell.length_a   1.000
_cell.length_b   1.000
_cell.length_c   1.000
_cell.angle_alpha   90.00
_cell.angle_beta   90.00
_cell.angle_gamma   90.00
#
_symmetry.space_group_name_H-M   'P 1'
#
loop_
_entity.id
_entity.type
_entity.pdbx_description
1 polymer ?
#
loop_
_entity_poly.entity_id
_entity_poly.type
_entity_poly.pdbx_seq_one_letter_code
_entity_poly.pdbx_strand_id
1 'polypeptide(L)'
;MAYMADAQATENEKFLGAGRSGQVFLIENQDVSIARKIFAGDKLTKLVHYIFLGAPNPYIWNEDIIRCAYYRRKILGALVEYWFDSQLKVSDAIATAWNQEQKAYQIDTEFVDGRSVALCQPFTRLRKKELPDLVHQVMLPLQQKLIDAGFDGLVWQAGKGNPVALNNFLLTDVEHNDTNGKFSYYYAWIDLESGVPALAPLNVLKLFTYYIPMSVKHGQPLFDDVDVVTLKKYLAKHKKAIIDKLGRDKYAAIIADTDNLEHHQSQWKELKRVERSIQYQLKKGKITQQQAEWYSHHIFRWYLRELVRAWQKILRLFVKLPVKIIEKLKKIRYRDFFARVWKVLISQRYRLQFTRDIVRDRIDAWEERTQLIPEEANFLRSRLDREHGSGYLVDFSIHVALKIIIQSLEFIVIPSLYALGVIDEISFGVLFVVDGPIFRSIYTGYKSIQALTTGQQIPWVAFLVGLIPFVGTVAYPCQLVYSTAGKRGKIAQFIVYDTFTQLGEKIPIWGGEDTLTEHFFNQTAYKLIRFLNNHVSVSRRKVVS
;
A
#
# COMPACT_ATOMS: atom_id res chain seq x y z
N MET A 1 2.85 -23.55 7.17
CA MET A 1 1.54 -23.99 7.71
C MET A 1 0.81 -22.78 8.22
N ALA A 2 0.08 -22.18 7.29
CA ALA A 2 -0.72 -21.00 7.44
C ALA A 2 -2.05 -21.38 8.11
N TYR A 3 -2.46 -20.61 9.11
CA TYR A 3 -3.88 -20.46 9.41
C TYR A 3 -4.37 -19.33 8.51
N MET A 4 -4.61 -19.65 7.23
CA MET A 4 -5.64 -18.96 6.46
C MET A 4 -6.92 -19.70 6.85
N ALA A 5 -7.82 -18.99 7.51
CA ALA A 5 -9.18 -19.48 7.59
C ALA A 5 -9.72 -19.32 6.17
N ASP A 6 -9.92 -20.46 5.49
CA ASP A 6 -10.77 -20.53 4.32
C ASP A 6 -12.15 -20.04 4.75
N ALA A 7 -12.45 -18.78 4.42
CA ALA A 7 -13.83 -18.35 4.32
C ALA A 7 -14.40 -19.13 3.13
N GLN A 8 -15.38 -20.00 3.38
CA GLN A 8 -16.06 -20.74 2.33
C GLN A 8 -16.82 -19.74 1.47
N ALA A 9 -16.23 -19.40 0.31
CA ALA A 9 -16.93 -18.66 -0.73
C ALA A 9 -18.15 -19.49 -1.16
N THR A 10 -19.34 -18.91 -1.03
CA THR A 10 -20.50 -19.37 -1.81
C THR A 10 -20.14 -19.33 -3.30
N GLU A 11 -20.64 -20.27 -4.13
CA GLU A 11 -20.16 -20.54 -5.50
C GLU A 11 -20.03 -19.33 -6.46
N ASN A 12 -20.61 -18.18 -6.13
CA ASN A 12 -20.56 -16.93 -6.92
C ASN A 12 -19.70 -15.81 -6.30
N GLU A 13 -18.92 -16.06 -5.24
CA GLU A 13 -18.05 -15.06 -4.60
C GLU A 13 -16.56 -15.28 -4.92
N LYS A 14 -15.92 -14.33 -5.61
CA LYS A 14 -14.49 -14.34 -5.90
C LYS A 14 -13.75 -13.31 -5.05
N PHE A 15 -12.74 -13.73 -4.29
CA PHE A 15 -11.92 -12.81 -3.52
C PHE A 15 -11.11 -11.88 -4.45
N LEU A 16 -11.24 -10.57 -4.27
CA LEU A 16 -10.51 -9.55 -5.03
C LEU A 16 -9.27 -9.04 -4.29
N GLY A 17 -9.36 -8.89 -2.97
CA GLY A 17 -8.25 -8.34 -2.19
C GLY A 17 -8.60 -8.01 -0.74
N ALA A 18 -7.59 -7.64 0.03
CA ALA A 18 -7.75 -7.24 1.42
C ALA A 18 -6.93 -6.00 1.73
N GLY A 19 -7.56 -5.04 2.40
CA GLY A 19 -6.94 -3.83 2.91
C GLY A 19 -7.01 -3.75 4.42
N ARG A 20 -6.69 -2.57 4.97
CA ARG A 20 -6.73 -2.29 6.41
C ARG A 20 -8.14 -2.16 6.98
N SER A 21 -9.09 -1.80 6.12
CA SER A 21 -10.50 -1.54 6.44
C SER A 21 -11.38 -2.78 6.26
N GLY A 22 -10.98 -3.75 5.42
CA GLY A 22 -11.80 -4.91 5.11
C GLY A 22 -11.25 -5.79 4.00
N GLN A 23 -12.04 -6.81 3.67
CA GLN A 23 -11.82 -7.73 2.54
C GLN A 23 -12.87 -7.44 1.47
N VAL A 24 -12.49 -7.54 0.20
CA VAL A 24 -13.36 -7.25 -0.94
C VAL A 24 -13.55 -8.51 -1.77
N PHE A 25 -14.81 -8.78 -2.12
CA PHE A 25 -15.24 -9.91 -2.91
C PHE A 25 -16.02 -9.42 -4.12
N LEU A 26 -15.79 -10.02 -5.28
CA LEU A 26 -16.62 -9.87 -6.46
C LEU A 26 -17.77 -10.86 -6.35
N ILE A 27 -18.97 -10.36 -6.59
CA ILE A 27 -20.19 -11.16 -6.67
C ILE A 27 -20.73 -10.98 -8.08
N GLU A 28 -20.71 -12.05 -8.84
CA GLU A 28 -21.25 -12.08 -10.20
C GLU A 28 -22.69 -12.63 -10.12
N ASN A 29 -23.65 -11.75 -10.39
CA ASN A 29 -25.01 -12.14 -10.74
C ASN A 29 -25.22 -11.90 -12.25
N GLN A 30 -26.09 -12.68 -12.88
CA GLN A 30 -26.24 -12.83 -14.34
C GLN A 30 -26.17 -11.52 -15.16
N ASP A 31 -26.57 -10.37 -14.62
CA ASP A 31 -26.50 -9.05 -15.28
C ASP A 31 -25.76 -7.95 -14.50
N VAL A 32 -25.27 -8.22 -13.27
CA VAL A 32 -24.65 -7.18 -12.41
C VAL A 32 -23.45 -7.76 -11.65
N SER A 33 -22.31 -7.09 -11.79
CA SER A 33 -21.11 -7.33 -10.98
C SER A 33 -21.08 -6.38 -9.78
N ILE A 34 -20.95 -6.94 -8.58
CA ILE A 34 -20.93 -6.19 -7.31
C ILE A 34 -19.60 -6.41 -6.61
N ALA A 35 -19.00 -5.32 -6.13
CA ALA A 35 -17.88 -5.37 -5.20
C ALA A 35 -18.42 -5.29 -3.76
N ARG A 36 -18.37 -6.40 -3.03
CA ARG A 36 -18.76 -6.50 -1.62
C ARG A 36 -17.54 -6.31 -0.73
N LYS A 37 -17.53 -5.23 0.05
CA LYS A 37 -16.51 -4.98 1.07
C LYS A 37 -17.05 -5.37 2.45
N ILE A 38 -16.46 -6.39 3.05
CA ILE A 38 -16.75 -6.81 4.42
C ILE A 38 -15.72 -6.19 5.35
N PHE A 39 -16.18 -5.42 6.33
CA PHE A 39 -15.28 -4.67 7.20
C PHE A 39 -14.57 -5.57 8.19
N ALA A 40 -13.25 -5.47 8.19
CA ALA A 40 -12.37 -6.23 9.06
C ALA A 40 -11.25 -5.31 9.55
N GLY A 41 -10.76 -5.58 10.76
CA GLY A 41 -9.64 -4.85 11.32
C GLY A 41 -8.39 -5.71 11.29
N ASP A 42 -7.30 -5.20 10.72
CA ASP A 42 -5.97 -5.75 10.96
C ASP A 42 -5.58 -5.56 12.45
N LYS A 43 -4.52 -6.24 12.91
CA LYS A 43 -4.14 -6.18 14.33
C LYS A 43 -3.66 -4.79 14.77
N LEU A 44 -2.99 -4.05 13.89
CA LEU A 44 -2.41 -2.75 14.18
C LEU A 44 -3.50 -1.67 14.18
N THR A 45 -4.37 -1.65 13.18
CA THR A 45 -5.53 -0.75 13.09
C THR A 45 -6.50 -0.99 14.24
N LYS A 46 -6.71 -2.25 14.65
CA LYS A 46 -7.48 -2.57 15.86
C LYS A 46 -6.92 -1.88 17.11
N LEU A 47 -5.61 -1.85 17.28
CA LEU A 47 -4.96 -1.21 18.43
C LEU A 47 -5.13 0.30 18.38
N VAL A 48 -4.88 0.92 17.21
CA VAL A 48 -5.04 2.36 16.99
C VAL A 48 -6.47 2.78 17.33
N HIS A 49 -7.47 2.10 16.78
CA HIS A 49 -8.88 2.38 17.07
C HIS A 49 -9.23 2.15 18.55
N TYR A 50 -8.68 1.12 19.21
CA TYR A 50 -8.91 0.93 20.65
C TYR A 50 -8.42 2.10 21.50
N ILE A 51 -7.26 2.66 21.14
CA ILE A 51 -6.69 3.82 21.83
C ILE A 51 -7.61 5.02 21.65
N PHE A 52 -7.96 5.37 20.42
CA PHE A 52 -8.70 6.58 20.11
C PHE A 52 -10.20 6.51 20.37
N LEU A 53 -10.85 5.39 20.03
CA LEU A 53 -12.31 5.24 20.04
C LEU A 53 -12.81 4.30 21.15
N GLY A 54 -11.91 3.57 21.84
CA GLY A 54 -12.29 2.60 22.88
C GLY A 54 -12.83 1.27 22.35
N ALA A 55 -12.90 1.13 21.02
CA ALA A 55 -13.34 -0.06 20.31
C ALA A 55 -12.55 -0.19 18.99
N PRO A 56 -12.55 -1.36 18.33
CA PRO A 56 -12.01 -1.49 16.97
C PRO A 56 -12.76 -0.64 15.94
N ASN A 57 -12.29 -0.67 14.69
CA ASN A 57 -12.88 0.04 13.55
C ASN A 57 -14.43 0.01 13.63
N PRO A 58 -15.09 1.18 13.74
CA PRO A 58 -16.53 1.26 13.96
C PRO A 58 -17.38 0.61 12.87
N TYR A 59 -16.88 0.62 11.63
CA TYR A 59 -17.53 -0.06 10.49
C TYR A 59 -17.77 -1.55 10.74
N ILE A 60 -17.05 -2.17 11.68
CA ILE A 60 -17.23 -3.58 12.01
C ILE A 60 -18.52 -3.83 12.81
N TRP A 61 -19.05 -2.85 13.54
CA TRP A 61 -20.04 -3.13 14.59
C TRP A 61 -21.12 -2.09 14.81
N ASN A 62 -20.98 -0.88 14.28
CA ASN A 62 -21.98 0.19 14.40
C ASN A 62 -22.75 0.34 13.08
N GLU A 63 -24.08 0.41 13.15
CA GLU A 63 -24.93 0.54 11.96
C GLU A 63 -24.89 1.95 11.39
N ASP A 64 -24.99 2.96 12.26
CA ASP A 64 -25.04 4.36 11.87
C ASP A 64 -23.83 4.76 11.06
N ILE A 65 -22.62 4.31 11.42
CA ILE A 65 -21.43 4.65 10.66
C ILE A 65 -21.41 4.01 9.27
N ILE A 66 -21.99 2.83 9.11
CA ILE A 66 -22.13 2.14 7.81
C ILE A 66 -23.16 2.87 6.95
N ARG A 67 -24.27 3.32 7.55
CA ARG A 67 -25.23 4.21 6.88
C ARG A 67 -24.60 5.54 6.49
N CYS A 68 -23.74 6.12 7.35
CA CYS A 68 -22.97 7.30 6.99
C CYS A 68 -22.08 7.05 5.77
N ALA A 69 -21.39 5.91 5.68
CA ALA A 69 -20.60 5.58 4.49
C ALA A 69 -21.47 5.45 3.23
N TYR A 70 -22.63 4.79 3.35
CA TYR A 70 -23.59 4.67 2.25
C TYR A 70 -24.05 6.03 1.71
N TYR A 71 -24.59 6.89 2.57
CA TYR A 71 -25.10 8.21 2.16
C TYR A 71 -23.99 9.14 1.70
N ARG A 72 -22.83 9.14 2.36
CA ARG A 72 -21.65 9.89 1.94
C ARG A 72 -21.23 9.51 0.52
N ARG A 73 -21.22 8.22 0.18
CA ARG A 73 -20.89 7.73 -1.16
C ARG A 73 -21.93 8.16 -2.20
N LYS A 74 -23.24 8.10 -1.88
CA LYS A 74 -24.31 8.62 -2.75
C LYS A 74 -24.16 10.13 -3.04
N ILE A 75 -23.96 10.92 -1.98
CA ILE A 75 -23.75 12.37 -2.10
C ILE A 75 -22.50 12.66 -2.95
N LEU A 76 -21.39 11.96 -2.67
CA LEU A 76 -20.15 12.16 -3.42
C LEU A 76 -20.23 11.67 -4.86
N GLY A 77 -20.98 10.62 -5.17
CA GLY A 77 -21.22 10.20 -6.54
C GLY A 77 -21.77 11.35 -7.39
N ALA A 78 -22.79 12.04 -6.87
CA ALA A 78 -23.37 13.18 -7.55
C ALA A 78 -22.46 14.43 -7.53
N LEU A 79 -21.84 14.75 -6.39
CA LEU A 79 -20.96 15.92 -6.30
C LEU A 79 -19.68 15.79 -7.14
N VAL A 80 -19.12 14.59 -7.24
CA VAL A 80 -17.95 14.32 -8.09
C VAL A 80 -18.32 14.44 -9.56
N GLU A 81 -19.48 13.94 -10.01
CA GLU A 81 -20.00 14.17 -11.36
C GLU A 81 -20.14 15.68 -11.64
N TYR A 82 -20.63 16.44 -10.66
CA TYR A 82 -20.69 17.90 -10.74
C TYR A 82 -19.29 18.57 -10.81
N TRP A 83 -18.29 18.08 -10.08
CA TRP A 83 -16.96 18.70 -10.02
C TRP A 83 -16.03 18.34 -11.18
N PHE A 84 -16.11 17.10 -11.67
CA PHE A 84 -15.13 16.49 -12.57
C PHE A 84 -15.72 15.97 -13.88
N ASP A 85 -17.04 16.13 -14.09
CA ASP A 85 -17.73 15.60 -15.27
C ASP A 85 -17.47 14.10 -15.41
N SER A 86 -16.87 13.68 -16.52
CA SER A 86 -16.51 12.29 -16.80
C SER A 86 -15.10 11.91 -16.35
N GLN A 87 -14.29 12.84 -15.83
CA GLN A 87 -12.89 12.59 -15.49
C GLN A 87 -12.73 11.74 -14.22
N LEU A 88 -13.65 11.88 -13.26
CA LEU A 88 -13.68 11.11 -12.03
C LEU A 88 -15.10 10.60 -11.79
N LYS A 89 -15.25 9.33 -11.43
CA LYS A 89 -16.49 8.74 -10.94
C LYS A 89 -16.28 8.15 -9.55
N VAL A 90 -17.35 8.03 -8.76
CA VAL A 90 -17.34 7.28 -7.50
C VAL A 90 -18.10 5.98 -7.75
N SER A 91 -17.55 4.85 -7.33
CA SER A 91 -18.26 3.56 -7.38
C SER A 91 -19.54 3.65 -6.54
N ASP A 92 -20.69 3.38 -7.16
CA ASP A 92 -21.98 3.62 -6.53
C ASP A 92 -22.22 2.71 -5.31
N ALA A 93 -22.89 3.24 -4.29
CA ALA A 93 -23.31 2.46 -3.13
C ALA A 93 -24.60 1.71 -3.44
N ILE A 94 -24.59 0.39 -3.44
CA ILE A 94 -25.79 -0.41 -3.76
C ILE A 94 -26.56 -0.72 -2.48
N ALA A 95 -25.91 -1.35 -1.51
CA ALA A 95 -26.55 -1.77 -0.27
C ALA A 95 -25.57 -1.88 0.90
N THR A 96 -26.12 -1.99 2.11
CA THR A 96 -25.36 -2.31 3.33
C THR A 96 -26.05 -3.45 4.05
N ALA A 97 -25.29 -4.38 4.62
CA ALA A 97 -25.85 -5.50 5.37
C ALA A 97 -24.96 -5.90 6.55
N TRP A 98 -25.50 -6.74 7.43
CA TRP A 98 -24.73 -7.42 8.47
C TRP A 98 -24.36 -8.83 8.01
N ASN A 99 -23.07 -9.10 7.91
CA ASN A 99 -22.54 -10.42 7.61
C ASN A 99 -22.46 -11.25 8.92
N GLN A 100 -23.29 -12.30 9.01
CA GLN A 100 -23.38 -13.12 10.22
C GLN A 100 -22.13 -13.99 10.45
N GLU A 101 -21.53 -14.51 9.37
CA GLU A 101 -20.37 -15.39 9.44
C GLU A 101 -19.15 -14.65 10.00
N GLN A 102 -18.82 -13.50 9.39
CA GLN A 102 -17.71 -12.65 9.81
C GLN A 102 -18.05 -11.76 11.01
N LYS A 103 -19.34 -11.75 11.41
CA LYS A 103 -19.92 -10.89 12.45
C LYS A 103 -19.55 -9.43 12.24
N ALA A 104 -19.64 -8.93 11.01
CA ALA A 104 -19.24 -7.57 10.67
C ALA A 104 -20.21 -6.97 9.66
N TYR A 105 -20.31 -5.65 9.60
CA TYR A 105 -21.06 -5.04 8.50
C TYR A 105 -20.30 -5.17 7.17
N GLN A 106 -21.06 -5.08 6.10
CA GLN A 106 -20.58 -5.03 4.72
C GLN A 106 -21.26 -3.89 3.97
N ILE A 107 -20.57 -3.39 2.95
CA ILE A 107 -21.11 -2.48 1.94
C ILE A 107 -20.93 -3.09 0.56
N ASP A 108 -22.00 -3.12 -0.22
CA ASP A 108 -22.02 -3.59 -1.59
C ASP A 108 -21.96 -2.36 -2.50
N THR A 109 -20.99 -2.33 -3.40
CA THR A 109 -20.78 -1.23 -4.34
C THR A 109 -20.72 -1.73 -5.78
N GLU A 110 -20.88 -0.82 -6.73
CA GLU A 110 -20.62 -1.09 -8.14
C GLU A 110 -19.21 -1.67 -8.31
N PHE A 111 -19.09 -2.80 -9.01
CA PHE A 111 -17.79 -3.31 -9.42
C PHE A 111 -17.25 -2.45 -10.57
N VAL A 112 -16.04 -1.92 -10.39
CA VAL A 112 -15.34 -1.18 -11.43
C VAL A 112 -14.23 -2.07 -11.98
N ASP A 113 -14.37 -2.44 -13.26
CA ASP A 113 -13.29 -3.08 -14.00
C ASP A 113 -12.25 -2.02 -14.39
N GLY A 114 -11.16 -1.98 -13.64
CA GLY A 114 -10.12 -0.98 -13.80
C GLY A 114 -8.82 -1.46 -13.16
N ARG A 115 -7.74 -0.72 -13.42
CA ARG A 115 -6.40 -1.04 -12.93
C ARG A 115 -5.76 0.12 -12.18
N SER A 116 -4.76 -0.18 -11.37
CA SER A 116 -3.91 0.85 -10.77
C SER A 116 -3.14 1.65 -11.84
N VAL A 117 -2.70 2.85 -11.48
CA VAL A 117 -1.82 3.66 -12.32
C VAL A 117 -0.47 2.95 -12.52
N ALA A 118 0.10 3.08 -13.71
CA ALA A 118 1.31 2.34 -14.07
C ALA A 118 2.56 2.85 -13.33
N LEU A 119 3.39 1.92 -12.87
CA LEU A 119 4.76 2.16 -12.43
C LEU A 119 5.65 2.56 -13.62
N CYS A 120 6.72 3.30 -13.34
CA CYS A 120 7.78 3.48 -14.33
C CYS A 120 8.44 2.13 -14.62
N GLN A 121 8.51 1.80 -15.90
CA GLN A 121 9.16 0.58 -16.38
C GLN A 121 9.93 0.83 -17.69
N PRO A 122 10.75 -0.13 -18.15
CA PRO A 122 11.69 0.12 -19.24
C PRO A 122 11.06 0.50 -20.58
N PHE A 123 9.77 0.21 -20.81
CA PHE A 123 9.11 0.39 -22.10
C PHE A 123 8.28 1.68 -22.20
N THR A 124 7.98 2.33 -21.07
CA THR A 124 6.86 3.27 -21.02
C THR A 124 7.25 4.73 -21.25
N ARG A 125 6.82 5.27 -22.40
CA ARG A 125 6.69 6.72 -22.60
C ARG A 125 5.25 7.22 -22.40
N LEU A 126 4.24 6.40 -22.74
CA LEU A 126 2.82 6.81 -22.80
C LEU A 126 2.13 6.77 -21.43
N ARG A 127 2.21 5.66 -20.69
CA ARG A 127 1.60 5.51 -19.34
C ARG A 127 2.27 6.34 -18.24
N LYS A 128 3.39 7.00 -18.54
CA LYS A 128 4.12 7.84 -17.58
C LYS A 128 3.30 9.03 -17.06
N LYS A 129 2.30 9.47 -17.83
CA LYS A 129 1.44 10.60 -17.46
C LYS A 129 0.33 10.22 -16.46
N GLU A 130 -0.03 8.94 -16.36
CA GLU A 130 -1.16 8.47 -15.54
C GLU A 130 -1.08 8.90 -14.08
N LEU A 131 0.11 8.78 -13.45
CA LEU A 131 0.28 9.17 -12.05
C LEU A 131 0.25 10.70 -11.86
N PRO A 132 1.03 11.52 -12.60
CA PRO A 132 0.88 12.96 -12.55
C PRO A 132 -0.55 13.44 -12.82
N ASP A 133 -1.25 12.82 -13.76
CA ASP A 133 -2.62 13.18 -14.12
C ASP A 133 -3.58 12.87 -12.97
N LEU A 134 -3.49 11.69 -12.35
CA LEU A 134 -4.25 11.34 -11.15
C LEU A 134 -3.97 12.31 -10.00
N VAL A 135 -2.69 12.59 -9.70
CA VAL A 135 -2.34 13.43 -8.55
C VAL A 135 -2.77 14.88 -8.76
N HIS A 136 -2.42 15.47 -9.91
CA HIS A 136 -2.57 16.92 -10.12
C HIS A 136 -3.93 17.31 -10.69
N GLN A 137 -4.56 16.46 -11.50
CA GLN A 137 -5.85 16.79 -12.12
C GLN A 137 -7.03 16.26 -11.29
N VAL A 138 -6.83 15.22 -10.47
CA VAL A 138 -7.90 14.58 -9.70
C VAL A 138 -7.69 14.74 -8.20
N MET A 139 -6.67 14.12 -7.60
CA MET A 139 -6.54 14.04 -6.14
C MET A 139 -6.38 15.41 -5.47
N LEU A 140 -5.52 16.29 -5.98
CA LEU A 140 -5.32 17.63 -5.38
C LEU A 140 -6.55 18.52 -5.51
N PRO A 141 -7.20 18.66 -6.69
CA PRO A 141 -8.47 19.37 -6.80
C PRO A 141 -9.57 18.75 -5.92
N LEU A 142 -9.65 17.41 -5.87
CA LEU A 142 -10.64 16.70 -5.06
C LEU A 142 -10.46 17.01 -3.57
N GLN A 143 -9.22 17.05 -3.07
CA GLN A 143 -8.94 17.47 -1.69
C GLN A 143 -9.52 18.86 -1.39
N GLN A 144 -9.39 19.82 -2.32
CA GLN A 144 -9.95 21.17 -2.12
C GLN A 144 -11.48 21.15 -2.16
N LYS A 145 -12.08 20.46 -3.14
CA LYS A 145 -13.54 20.34 -3.25
C LYS A 145 -14.17 19.68 -2.02
N LEU A 146 -13.52 18.64 -1.48
CA LEU A 146 -13.95 17.97 -0.25
C LEU A 146 -13.92 18.94 0.94
N ILE A 147 -12.86 19.74 1.09
CA ILE A 147 -12.78 20.77 2.16
C ILE A 147 -13.89 21.80 1.99
N ASP A 148 -14.06 22.33 0.78
CA ASP A 148 -15.05 23.37 0.49
C ASP A 148 -16.49 22.90 0.75
N ALA A 149 -16.76 21.61 0.50
CA ALA A 149 -18.05 20.98 0.72
C ALA A 149 -18.21 20.38 2.13
N GLY A 150 -17.21 20.48 3.00
CA GLY A 150 -17.29 20.02 4.40
C GLY A 150 -16.99 18.55 4.64
N PHE A 151 -16.45 17.81 3.69
CA PHE A 151 -16.01 16.41 3.86
C PHE A 151 -14.63 16.32 4.51
N ASP A 152 -14.46 16.98 5.66
CA ASP A 152 -13.17 17.22 6.32
C ASP A 152 -12.35 15.93 6.52
N GLY A 153 -13.03 14.83 6.87
CA GLY A 153 -12.44 13.53 7.13
C GLY A 153 -11.93 12.78 5.91
N LEU A 154 -12.60 12.95 4.77
CA LEU A 154 -12.36 12.18 3.55
C LEU A 154 -11.19 12.71 2.74
N VAL A 155 -10.71 13.91 3.07
CA VAL A 155 -9.53 14.49 2.43
C VAL A 155 -8.29 13.60 2.59
N TRP A 156 -8.27 12.79 3.66
CA TRP A 156 -7.30 11.71 3.87
C TRP A 156 -7.41 10.59 2.81
N GLN A 157 -8.62 10.21 2.41
CA GLN A 157 -8.91 9.24 1.35
C GLN A 157 -8.62 9.78 -0.05
N ALA A 158 -8.56 11.10 -0.21
CA ALA A 158 -8.06 11.76 -1.42
C ALA A 158 -6.53 12.05 -1.38
N GLY A 159 -5.81 11.54 -0.38
CA GLY A 159 -4.34 11.51 -0.34
C GLY A 159 -3.63 12.67 0.36
N LYS A 160 -4.33 13.52 1.13
CA LYS A 160 -3.68 14.61 1.87
C LYS A 160 -2.75 14.08 2.97
N GLY A 161 -1.48 13.90 2.66
CA GLY A 161 -0.50 13.33 3.59
C GLY A 161 -0.65 11.81 3.80
N ASN A 162 -1.54 11.15 3.09
CA ASN A 162 -1.72 9.70 3.10
C ASN A 162 -1.33 9.10 1.73
N PRO A 163 -0.15 8.49 1.61
CA PRO A 163 0.29 7.92 0.33
C PRO A 163 -0.48 6.66 -0.09
N VAL A 164 -1.15 5.98 0.86
CA VAL A 164 -1.91 4.75 0.57
C VAL A 164 -3.22 5.05 -0.15
N ALA A 165 -3.69 6.30 -0.10
CA ALA A 165 -4.91 6.75 -0.76
C ALA A 165 -4.90 6.58 -2.29
N LEU A 166 -3.73 6.38 -2.91
CA LEU A 166 -3.65 6.15 -4.35
C LEU A 166 -4.45 4.92 -4.77
N ASN A 167 -4.43 3.86 -3.94
CA ASN A 167 -5.13 2.60 -4.17
C ASN A 167 -6.65 2.73 -4.13
N ASN A 168 -7.15 3.87 -3.66
CA ASN A 168 -8.58 4.15 -3.69
C ASN A 168 -9.04 4.51 -5.10
N PHE A 169 -8.12 4.75 -6.04
CA PHE A 169 -8.42 5.17 -7.41
C PHE A 169 -7.98 4.09 -8.40
N LEU A 170 -8.91 3.70 -9.27
CA LEU A 170 -8.61 2.89 -10.44
C LEU A 170 -8.66 3.75 -11.70
N LEU A 171 -7.84 3.39 -12.67
CA LEU A 171 -7.89 3.87 -14.05
C LEU A 171 -8.79 2.92 -14.85
N THR A 172 -9.78 3.49 -15.52
CA THR A 172 -10.67 2.75 -16.42
C THR A 172 -10.55 3.32 -17.83
N ASP A 173 -10.40 2.43 -18.80
CA ASP A 173 -10.23 2.80 -20.21
C ASP A 173 -11.59 3.09 -20.86
N VAL A 174 -11.72 4.21 -21.56
CA VAL A 174 -12.87 4.53 -22.44
C VAL A 174 -12.36 4.53 -23.88
N GLU A 175 -13.11 3.88 -24.76
CA GLU A 175 -12.83 3.62 -26.19
C GLU A 175 -11.84 4.57 -26.88
N HIS A 176 -10.90 3.96 -27.63
CA HIS A 176 -9.90 4.59 -28.48
C HIS A 176 -10.51 5.68 -29.40
N ASN A 177 -10.23 6.95 -29.10
CA ASN A 177 -10.29 8.01 -30.12
C ASN A 177 -8.88 8.17 -30.74
N ASP A 178 -8.58 7.27 -31.68
CA ASP A 178 -7.26 7.05 -32.28
C ASP A 178 -6.77 8.21 -33.19
N THR A 179 -7.55 9.29 -33.31
CA THR A 179 -7.25 10.39 -34.23
C THR A 179 -6.28 11.43 -33.66
N ASN A 180 -6.04 11.49 -32.35
CA ASN A 180 -5.23 12.55 -31.72
C ASN A 180 -4.15 12.08 -30.73
N GLY A 181 -3.98 10.77 -30.53
CA GLY A 181 -3.01 10.24 -29.56
C GLY A 181 -3.27 10.65 -28.09
N LYS A 182 -4.50 11.08 -27.77
CA LYS A 182 -4.97 11.30 -26.41
C LYS A 182 -5.73 10.07 -25.95
N PHE A 183 -5.21 9.38 -24.94
CA PHE A 183 -5.96 8.35 -24.23
C PHE A 183 -7.15 9.00 -23.51
N SER A 184 -8.35 8.50 -23.75
CA SER A 184 -9.55 8.82 -22.97
C SER A 184 -9.72 7.80 -21.86
N TYR A 185 -8.98 7.95 -20.77
CA TYR A 185 -9.28 7.23 -19.53
C TYR A 185 -10.01 8.15 -18.56
N TYR A 186 -10.77 7.55 -17.64
CA TYR A 186 -11.25 8.23 -16.43
C TYR A 186 -10.76 7.50 -15.20
N TYR A 187 -10.89 8.17 -14.06
CA TYR A 187 -10.57 7.58 -12.77
C TYR A 187 -11.85 7.19 -12.03
N ALA A 188 -11.84 6.05 -11.36
CA ALA A 188 -12.90 5.63 -10.46
C ALA A 188 -12.38 5.65 -9.02
N TRP A 189 -13.03 6.41 -8.15
CA TRP A 189 -12.79 6.41 -6.72
C TRP A 189 -13.63 5.30 -6.07
N ILE A 190 -12.97 4.20 -5.70
CA ILE A 190 -13.61 2.96 -5.27
C ILE A 190 -13.70 2.82 -3.74
N ASP A 191 -12.77 3.39 -2.97
CA ASP A 191 -12.74 3.29 -1.50
C ASP A 191 -12.82 4.67 -0.81
N LEU A 192 -13.89 4.86 -0.04
CA LEU A 192 -14.21 6.09 0.70
C LEU A 192 -14.27 5.85 2.22
N GLU A 193 -13.89 4.66 2.70
CA GLU A 193 -14.02 4.26 4.10
C GLU A 193 -12.66 3.99 4.75
N SER A 194 -12.32 4.82 5.72
CA SER A 194 -11.04 4.77 6.42
C SER A 194 -10.86 3.50 7.25
N GLY A 195 -9.72 2.85 7.07
CA GLY A 195 -9.27 1.77 7.96
C GLY A 195 -8.70 2.28 9.30
N VAL A 196 -8.27 3.54 9.38
CA VAL A 196 -7.66 4.18 10.54
C VAL A 196 -8.03 5.67 10.63
N PRO A 197 -8.05 6.27 11.84
CA PRO A 197 -8.12 7.72 11.97
C PRO A 197 -6.94 8.40 11.27
N ALA A 198 -7.17 9.61 10.75
CA ALA A 198 -6.22 10.37 9.95
C ALA A 198 -5.10 11.03 10.79
N LEU A 199 -4.49 10.28 11.72
CA LEU A 199 -3.54 10.79 12.72
C LEU A 199 -2.09 10.31 12.52
N ALA A 200 -1.78 9.68 11.40
CA ALA A 200 -0.42 9.26 11.05
C ALA A 200 -0.04 9.64 9.60
N PRO A 201 -0.21 10.91 9.16
CA PRO A 201 0.22 11.31 7.82
C PRO A 201 1.72 11.12 7.67
N LEU A 202 2.16 10.67 6.50
CA LEU A 202 3.57 10.64 6.15
C LEU A 202 4.16 12.06 6.22
N ASN A 203 3.37 13.06 5.80
CA ASN A 203 3.70 14.46 5.99
C ASN A 203 3.25 14.95 7.37
N VAL A 204 4.17 14.92 8.34
CA VAL A 204 3.93 15.36 9.73
C VAL A 204 3.38 16.78 9.80
N LEU A 205 3.74 17.68 8.88
CA LEU A 205 3.16 19.04 8.87
C LEU A 205 1.64 19.01 8.67
N LYS A 206 1.10 18.06 7.90
CA LYS A 206 -0.36 17.92 7.70
C LYS A 206 -1.07 17.45 8.97
N LEU A 207 -0.38 16.74 9.86
CA LEU A 207 -0.92 16.40 11.18
C LEU A 207 -1.28 17.67 11.95
N PHE A 208 -0.32 18.61 12.04
CA PHE A 208 -0.48 19.83 12.82
C PHE A 208 -1.29 20.92 12.10
N THR A 209 -1.17 21.03 10.78
CA THR A 209 -1.83 22.09 9.99
C THR A 209 -3.26 21.77 9.58
N TYR A 210 -3.68 20.51 9.66
CA TYR A 210 -5.01 20.11 9.21
C TYR A 210 -5.68 19.10 10.15
N TYR A 211 -5.07 17.95 10.40
CA TYR A 211 -5.75 16.85 11.09
C TYR A 211 -6.04 17.12 12.57
N ILE A 212 -5.10 17.71 13.31
CA ILE A 212 -5.33 18.11 14.70
C ILE A 212 -6.38 19.23 14.77
N PRO A 213 -6.27 20.36 14.03
CA PRO A 213 -7.31 21.39 14.02
C PRO A 213 -8.71 20.85 13.69
N MET A 214 -8.81 19.96 12.69
CA MET A 214 -10.09 19.35 12.32
C MET A 214 -10.60 18.38 13.39
N SER A 215 -9.72 17.61 14.04
CA SER A 215 -10.10 16.78 15.18
C SER A 215 -10.68 17.62 16.33
N VAL A 216 -10.10 18.80 16.59
CA VAL A 216 -10.62 19.75 17.58
C VAL A 216 -11.99 20.29 17.16
N LYS A 217 -12.15 20.70 15.90
CA LYS A 217 -13.43 21.17 15.33
C LYS A 217 -14.55 20.12 15.51
N HIS A 218 -14.24 18.85 15.29
CA HIS A 218 -15.18 17.72 15.39
C HIS A 218 -15.26 17.09 16.80
N GLY A 219 -14.52 17.63 17.78
CA GLY A 219 -14.50 17.18 19.17
C GLY A 219 -13.92 15.77 19.39
N GLN A 220 -13.29 15.16 18.39
CA GLN A 220 -12.72 13.81 18.48
C GLN A 220 -11.69 13.56 17.35
N PRO A 221 -10.88 12.49 17.44
CA PRO A 221 -9.98 12.09 16.36
C PRO A 221 -10.67 12.06 15.01
N LEU A 222 -10.15 12.83 14.05
CA LEU A 222 -10.73 12.94 12.72
C LEU A 222 -10.78 11.56 12.06
N PHE A 223 -12.00 11.13 11.78
CA PHE A 223 -12.30 9.95 10.98
C PHE A 223 -12.96 10.41 9.67
N ASP A 224 -13.81 9.61 9.05
CA ASP A 224 -14.53 9.99 7.83
C ASP A 224 -15.69 10.99 8.09
N ASP A 225 -15.38 12.06 8.81
CA ASP A 225 -16.33 13.04 9.32
C ASP A 225 -16.75 14.04 8.25
N VAL A 226 -18.02 14.43 8.30
CA VAL A 226 -18.62 15.44 7.41
C VAL A 226 -19.21 16.56 8.24
N ASP A 227 -18.76 17.79 8.02
CA ASP A 227 -19.42 18.99 8.51
C ASP A 227 -20.68 19.24 7.68
N VAL A 228 -21.80 18.69 8.16
CA VAL A 228 -23.10 18.79 7.50
C VAL A 228 -23.57 20.24 7.35
N VAL A 229 -23.23 21.12 8.30
CA VAL A 229 -23.60 22.54 8.22
C VAL A 229 -22.89 23.19 7.04
N THR A 230 -21.60 22.89 6.87
CA THR A 230 -20.82 23.36 5.72
C THR A 230 -21.34 22.75 4.42
N LEU A 231 -21.67 21.45 4.40
CA LEU A 231 -22.23 20.77 3.23
C LEU A 231 -23.56 21.40 2.80
N LYS A 232 -24.50 21.63 3.72
CA LYS A 232 -25.79 22.27 3.43
C LYS A 232 -25.61 23.68 2.87
N LYS A 233 -24.68 24.46 3.44
CA LYS A 233 -24.33 25.80 2.92
C LYS A 233 -23.72 25.72 1.52
N TYR A 234 -22.84 24.76 1.26
CA TYR A 234 -22.26 24.52 -0.05
C TYR A 234 -23.33 24.19 -1.09
N LEU A 235 -24.23 23.25 -0.77
CA LEU A 235 -25.33 22.85 -1.65
C LEU A 235 -26.28 24.01 -1.96
N ALA A 236 -26.62 24.82 -0.95
CA ALA A 236 -27.45 26.01 -1.13
C ALA A 236 -26.76 27.06 -2.04
N LYS A 237 -25.46 27.32 -1.81
CA LYS A 237 -24.67 28.26 -2.62
C LYS A 237 -24.56 27.82 -4.08
N HIS A 238 -24.41 26.53 -4.33
CA HIS A 238 -24.22 25.95 -5.67
C HIS A 238 -25.51 25.39 -6.29
N LYS A 239 -26.68 25.60 -5.66
CA LYS A 239 -27.97 25.02 -6.06
C LYS A 239 -28.26 25.15 -7.55
N LYS A 240 -28.18 26.37 -8.09
CA LYS A 240 -28.48 26.63 -9.51
C LYS A 240 -27.55 25.83 -10.42
N ALA A 241 -26.24 25.91 -10.19
CA ALA A 241 -25.25 25.20 -11.00
C ALA A 241 -25.38 23.68 -10.92
N ILE A 242 -25.72 23.14 -9.74
CA ILE A 242 -25.96 21.70 -9.57
C ILE A 242 -27.22 21.27 -10.31
N ILE A 243 -28.32 22.02 -10.19
CA ILE A 243 -29.57 21.71 -10.90
C ILE A 243 -29.39 21.81 -12.42
N ASP A 244 -28.69 22.84 -12.90
CA ASP A 244 -28.45 23.04 -14.33
C ASP A 244 -27.64 21.88 -14.93
N LYS A 245 -26.72 21.29 -14.15
CA LYS A 245 -25.84 20.20 -14.61
C LYS A 245 -26.38 18.79 -14.36
N LEU A 246 -26.97 18.52 -13.20
CA LEU A 246 -27.39 17.19 -12.76
C LEU A 246 -28.92 16.98 -12.80
N GLY A 247 -29.69 18.06 -12.95
CA GLY A 247 -31.15 18.02 -12.86
C GLY A 247 -31.69 18.21 -11.44
N ARG A 248 -32.99 18.52 -11.36
CA ARG A 248 -33.68 18.79 -10.09
C ARG A 248 -33.80 17.55 -9.21
N ASP A 249 -34.01 16.38 -9.81
CA ASP A 249 -34.23 15.13 -9.08
C ASP A 249 -32.95 14.68 -8.36
N LYS A 250 -31.79 14.73 -9.04
CA LYS A 250 -30.49 14.47 -8.39
C LYS A 250 -30.21 15.46 -7.28
N TYR A 251 -30.49 16.76 -7.46
CA TYR A 251 -30.33 17.74 -6.38
C TYR A 251 -31.22 17.41 -5.17
N ALA A 252 -32.49 17.06 -5.39
CA ALA A 252 -33.40 16.67 -4.31
C ALA A 252 -32.91 15.42 -3.57
N ALA A 253 -32.40 14.41 -4.30
CA ALA A 253 -31.80 13.22 -3.71
C ALA A 253 -30.57 13.55 -2.84
N ILE A 254 -29.68 14.44 -3.30
CA ILE A 254 -28.52 14.88 -2.52
C ILE A 254 -28.95 15.53 -1.19
N ILE A 255 -30.00 16.36 -1.20
CA ILE A 255 -30.52 16.97 0.03
C ILE A 255 -31.06 15.90 0.98
N ALA A 256 -31.88 14.98 0.48
CA ALA A 256 -32.43 13.89 1.29
C ALA A 256 -31.33 13.00 1.88
N ASP A 257 -30.32 12.63 1.10
CA ASP A 257 -29.17 11.86 1.56
C ASP A 257 -28.33 12.64 2.58
N THR A 258 -28.23 13.96 2.44
CA THR A 258 -27.54 14.84 3.40
C THR A 258 -28.26 14.86 4.75
N ASP A 259 -29.59 14.88 4.75
CA ASP A 259 -30.39 14.82 5.99
C ASP A 259 -30.28 13.44 6.67
N ASN A 260 -30.29 12.36 5.89
CA ASN A 260 -30.06 11.01 6.42
C ASN A 260 -28.63 10.84 6.97
N LEU A 261 -27.63 11.41 6.28
CA LEU A 261 -26.24 11.44 6.75
C LEU A 261 -26.15 12.16 8.10
N GLU A 262 -26.80 13.31 8.25
CA GLU A 262 -26.84 14.09 9.49
C GLU A 262 -27.41 13.27 10.65
N HIS A 263 -28.55 12.63 10.41
CA HIS A 263 -29.21 11.79 11.40
C HIS A 263 -28.27 10.69 11.90
N HIS A 264 -27.75 9.84 11.02
CA HIS A 264 -26.87 8.75 11.44
C HIS A 264 -25.55 9.24 12.02
N GLN A 265 -24.98 10.33 11.48
CA GLN A 265 -23.72 10.86 12.01
C GLN A 265 -23.92 11.37 13.44
N SER A 266 -25.05 12.02 13.75
CA SER A 266 -25.37 12.44 15.12
C SER A 266 -25.42 11.24 16.08
N GLN A 267 -26.12 10.16 15.69
CA GLN A 267 -26.27 8.95 16.51
C GLN A 267 -24.92 8.29 16.80
N TRP A 268 -24.06 8.17 15.78
CA TRP A 268 -22.71 7.65 15.95
C TRP A 268 -21.85 8.53 16.86
N LYS A 269 -21.96 9.85 16.69
CA LYS A 269 -21.10 10.83 17.36
C LYS A 269 -21.46 11.05 18.83
N GLU A 270 -22.72 10.86 19.19
CA GLU A 270 -23.22 10.92 20.57
C GLU A 270 -22.62 9.81 21.45
N LEU A 271 -22.23 8.67 20.87
CA LEU A 271 -21.66 7.56 21.63
C LEU A 271 -20.33 7.94 22.27
N LYS A 272 -20.27 7.82 23.60
CA LYS A 272 -19.04 7.97 24.38
C LYS A 272 -18.11 6.79 24.15
N ARG A 273 -16.83 6.99 24.43
CA ARG A 273 -15.77 5.96 24.31
C ARG A 273 -16.13 4.62 24.99
N VAL A 274 -16.74 4.67 26.19
CA VAL A 274 -17.14 3.48 26.95
C VAL A 274 -18.30 2.76 26.28
N GLU A 275 -19.32 3.50 25.86
CA GLU A 275 -20.50 2.96 25.17
C GLU A 275 -20.10 2.27 23.87
N ARG A 276 -19.18 2.87 23.09
CA ARG A 276 -18.60 2.25 21.88
C ARG A 276 -17.96 0.90 22.19
N SER A 277 -17.20 0.83 23.30
CA SER A 277 -16.56 -0.41 23.75
C SER A 277 -17.58 -1.49 24.12
N ILE A 278 -18.61 -1.12 24.89
CA ILE A 278 -19.68 -2.01 25.34
C ILE A 278 -20.47 -2.54 24.13
N GLN A 279 -20.96 -1.65 23.28
CA GLN A 279 -21.73 -2.00 22.08
C GLN A 279 -20.92 -2.92 21.15
N TYR A 280 -19.61 -2.67 20.98
CA TYR A 280 -18.75 -3.57 20.23
C TYR A 280 -18.72 -4.99 20.82
N GLN A 281 -18.57 -5.15 22.15
CA GLN A 281 -18.56 -6.50 22.74
C GLN A 281 -19.92 -7.17 22.66
N LEU A 282 -21.00 -6.41 22.83
CA LEU A 282 -22.39 -6.89 22.70
C LEU A 282 -22.64 -7.39 21.27
N LYS A 283 -22.31 -6.58 20.26
CA LYS A 283 -22.46 -6.95 18.85
C LYS A 283 -21.63 -8.18 18.47
N LYS A 284 -20.47 -8.36 19.11
CA LYS A 284 -19.64 -9.57 18.95
C LYS A 284 -20.12 -10.78 19.77
N GLY A 285 -21.21 -10.66 20.52
CA GLY A 285 -21.79 -11.73 21.34
C GLY A 285 -20.92 -12.12 22.55
N LYS A 286 -20.06 -11.22 23.03
CA LYS A 286 -19.14 -11.47 24.16
C LYS A 286 -19.72 -11.02 25.51
N ILE A 287 -20.82 -10.29 25.46
CA ILE A 287 -21.68 -9.94 26.59
C ILE A 287 -23.13 -10.03 26.17
N THR A 288 -24.02 -10.24 27.13
CA THR A 288 -25.46 -10.18 26.93
C THR A 288 -25.97 -8.74 27.02
N GLN A 289 -27.22 -8.51 26.59
CA GLN A 289 -27.89 -7.21 26.70
C GLN A 289 -27.94 -6.72 28.15
N GLN A 290 -28.34 -7.60 29.09
CA GLN A 290 -28.37 -7.29 30.53
C GLN A 290 -26.98 -6.89 31.07
N GLN A 291 -25.92 -7.56 30.62
CA GLN A 291 -24.56 -7.19 31.00
C GLN A 291 -24.16 -5.82 30.44
N ALA A 292 -24.52 -5.53 29.19
CA ALA A 292 -24.24 -4.23 28.58
C ALA A 292 -24.90 -3.08 29.36
N GLU A 293 -26.17 -3.24 29.75
CA GLU A 293 -26.92 -2.30 30.58
C GLU A 293 -26.33 -2.18 31.99
N TRP A 294 -25.86 -3.28 32.59
CA TRP A 294 -25.19 -3.19 33.89
C TRP A 294 -23.88 -2.41 33.81
N TYR A 295 -23.06 -2.68 32.78
CA TYR A 295 -21.77 -2.00 32.58
C TYR A 295 -21.91 -0.53 32.19
N SER A 296 -23.00 -0.11 31.54
CA SER A 296 -23.23 1.30 31.24
C SER A 296 -23.41 2.12 32.52
N HIS A 297 -23.98 1.53 33.58
CA HIS A 297 -24.10 2.14 34.90
C HIS A 297 -22.82 1.96 35.77
N HIS A 298 -21.98 0.96 35.47
CA HIS A 298 -20.79 0.60 36.27
C HIS A 298 -19.48 0.75 35.47
N ILE A 299 -19.18 1.97 35.01
CA ILE A 299 -18.07 2.26 34.09
C ILE A 299 -16.69 1.78 34.61
N PHE A 300 -16.40 1.94 35.90
CA PHE A 300 -15.12 1.49 36.47
C PHE A 300 -14.93 -0.03 36.37
N ARG A 301 -16.02 -0.79 36.53
CA ARG A 301 -16.00 -2.26 36.40
C ARG A 301 -15.78 -2.68 34.96
N TRP A 302 -16.29 -1.90 33.99
CA TRP A 302 -15.99 -2.10 32.58
C TRP A 302 -14.49 -1.95 32.28
N TYR A 303 -13.88 -0.85 32.74
CA TYR A 303 -12.46 -0.60 32.52
C TYR A 303 -11.57 -1.67 33.16
N LEU A 304 -11.90 -2.10 34.39
CA LEU A 304 -11.17 -3.18 35.05
C LEU A 304 -11.23 -4.48 34.23
N ARG A 305 -12.40 -4.81 33.68
CA ARG A 305 -12.57 -5.99 32.83
C ARG A 305 -11.73 -5.91 31.56
N GLU A 306 -11.74 -4.77 30.86
CA GLU A 306 -10.94 -4.62 29.63
C GLU A 306 -9.43 -4.58 29.92
N LEU A 307 -9.00 -4.03 31.06
CA LEU A 307 -7.60 -4.09 31.51
C LEU A 307 -7.15 -5.53 31.78
N VAL A 308 -7.92 -6.30 32.56
CA VAL A 308 -7.63 -7.72 32.85
C VAL A 308 -7.54 -8.51 31.54
N ARG A 309 -8.45 -8.26 30.61
CA ARG A 309 -8.43 -8.91 29.30
C ARG A 309 -7.22 -8.54 28.46
N ALA A 310 -6.83 -7.26 28.44
CA ALA A 310 -5.63 -6.80 27.74
C ALA A 310 -4.38 -7.49 28.33
N TRP A 311 -4.28 -7.52 29.66
CA TRP A 311 -3.19 -8.19 30.37
C TRP A 311 -3.10 -9.69 30.05
N GLN A 312 -4.23 -10.40 30.05
CA GLN A 312 -4.27 -11.81 29.66
C GLN A 312 -3.79 -12.05 28.22
N LYS A 313 -4.11 -11.14 27.28
CA LYS A 313 -3.61 -11.23 25.90
C LYS A 313 -2.10 -11.01 25.83
N ILE A 314 -1.58 -10.03 26.55
CA ILE A 314 -0.15 -9.71 26.61
C ILE A 314 0.63 -10.91 27.17
N LEU A 315 0.19 -11.47 28.30
CA LEU A 315 0.80 -12.68 28.89
C LEU A 315 0.81 -13.86 27.91
N ARG A 316 -0.30 -14.11 27.22
CA ARG A 316 -0.36 -15.16 26.18
C ARG A 316 0.59 -14.88 25.02
N LEU A 317 0.83 -13.62 24.66
CA LEU A 317 1.76 -13.26 23.60
C LEU A 317 3.20 -13.57 24.02
N PHE A 318 3.58 -13.22 25.26
CA PHE A 318 4.92 -13.53 25.79
C PHE A 318 5.22 -15.04 25.85
N VAL A 319 4.21 -15.88 26.05
CA VAL A 319 4.38 -17.35 26.01
C VAL A 319 4.33 -17.91 24.59
N LYS A 320 3.38 -17.46 23.77
CA LYS A 320 3.16 -18.04 22.43
C LYS A 320 4.17 -17.57 21.39
N LEU A 321 4.68 -16.34 21.50
CA LEU A 321 5.59 -15.78 20.50
C LEU A 321 6.93 -16.55 20.47
N PRO A 322 7.61 -16.82 21.61
CA PRO A 322 8.83 -17.63 21.62
C PRO A 322 8.59 -19.05 21.10
N VAL A 323 7.51 -19.71 21.53
CA VAL A 323 7.16 -21.06 21.07
C VAL A 323 6.95 -21.08 19.55
N LYS A 324 6.22 -20.10 19.01
CA LYS A 324 5.97 -19.99 17.57
C LYS A 324 7.26 -19.71 16.79
N ILE A 325 8.16 -18.89 17.33
CA ILE A 325 9.48 -18.64 16.73
C ILE A 325 10.30 -19.95 16.71
N ILE A 326 10.37 -20.67 17.84
CA ILE A 326 11.06 -21.95 17.96
C ILE A 326 10.49 -23.00 17.00
N GLU A 327 9.16 -23.14 16.91
CA GLU A 327 8.51 -24.05 15.97
C GLU A 327 8.81 -23.69 14.51
N LYS A 328 8.82 -22.40 14.18
CA LYS A 328 9.11 -21.93 12.82
C LYS A 328 10.57 -22.21 12.46
N LEU A 329 11.49 -21.99 13.41
CA LEU A 329 12.91 -22.32 13.28
C LEU A 329 13.13 -23.84 13.11
N LYS A 330 12.49 -24.68 13.94
CA LYS A 330 12.55 -26.15 13.83
C LYS A 330 12.08 -26.70 12.48
N LYS A 331 11.13 -26.02 11.82
CA LYS A 331 10.62 -26.41 10.49
C LYS A 331 11.58 -26.09 9.35
N ILE A 332 12.61 -25.27 9.58
CA ILE A 332 13.62 -24.99 8.55
C ILE A 332 14.55 -26.20 8.45
N ARG A 333 14.60 -26.81 7.26
CA ARG A 333 15.62 -27.82 6.95
C ARG A 333 16.96 -27.12 6.75
N TYR A 334 17.63 -26.78 7.86
CA TYR A 334 18.86 -25.99 7.86
C TYR A 334 19.92 -26.53 6.90
N ARG A 335 20.09 -27.86 6.85
CA ARG A 335 21.01 -28.50 5.90
C ARG A 335 20.69 -28.14 4.45
N ASP A 336 19.43 -28.21 4.05
CA ASP A 336 19.02 -27.89 2.67
C ASP A 336 19.06 -26.39 2.38
N PHE A 337 18.81 -25.56 3.39
CA PHE A 337 18.92 -24.11 3.30
C PHE A 337 20.38 -23.70 3.06
N PHE A 338 21.29 -24.13 3.94
CA PHE A 338 22.72 -23.84 3.80
C PHE A 338 23.32 -24.49 2.55
N ALA A 339 22.92 -25.72 2.20
CA ALA A 339 23.37 -26.35 0.95
C ALA A 339 22.92 -25.55 -0.29
N ARG A 340 21.70 -24.98 -0.28
CA ARG A 340 21.23 -24.10 -1.36
C ARG A 340 22.02 -22.80 -1.40
N VAL A 341 22.20 -22.11 -0.27
CA VAL A 341 23.01 -20.88 -0.18
C VAL A 341 24.44 -21.13 -0.66
N TRP A 342 25.05 -22.23 -0.23
CA TRP A 342 26.40 -22.63 -0.63
C TRP A 342 26.51 -22.93 -2.12
N LYS A 343 25.51 -23.62 -2.69
CA LYS A 343 25.42 -23.85 -4.14
C LYS A 343 25.30 -22.53 -4.92
N VAL A 344 24.57 -21.53 -4.40
CA VAL A 344 24.54 -20.18 -5.00
C VAL A 344 25.92 -19.52 -4.92
N LEU A 345 26.65 -19.64 -3.81
CA LEU A 345 27.96 -19.00 -3.71
C LEU A 345 29.02 -19.63 -4.62
N ILE A 346 28.97 -20.95 -4.85
CA ILE A 346 30.03 -21.67 -5.59
C ILE A 346 29.68 -21.92 -7.06
N SER A 347 28.44 -22.29 -7.38
CA SER A 347 28.09 -22.75 -8.73
C SER A 347 27.58 -21.62 -9.61
N GLN A 348 28.33 -21.25 -10.65
CA GLN A 348 27.90 -20.25 -11.62
C GLN A 348 26.62 -20.63 -12.37
N ARG A 349 26.45 -21.91 -12.74
CA ARG A 349 25.24 -22.39 -13.41
C ARG A 349 24.01 -22.27 -12.50
N TYR A 350 24.17 -22.62 -11.22
CA TYR A 350 23.08 -22.50 -10.24
C TYR A 350 22.72 -21.03 -9.98
N ARG A 351 23.71 -20.13 -9.86
CA ARG A 351 23.47 -18.68 -9.73
C ARG A 351 22.62 -18.11 -10.85
N LEU A 352 22.99 -18.47 -12.09
CA LEU A 352 22.30 -17.97 -13.27
C LEU A 352 20.85 -18.44 -13.29
N GLN A 353 20.60 -19.73 -13.00
CA GLN A 353 19.23 -20.25 -12.92
C GLN A 353 18.43 -19.58 -11.81
N PHE A 354 18.97 -19.52 -10.59
CA PHE A 354 18.34 -18.89 -9.44
C PHE A 354 17.93 -17.43 -9.71
N THR A 355 18.79 -16.67 -10.40
CA THR A 355 18.50 -15.28 -10.75
C THR A 355 17.44 -15.18 -11.83
N ARG A 356 17.46 -16.09 -12.82
CA ARG A 356 16.43 -16.13 -13.85
C ARG A 356 15.07 -16.42 -13.25
N ASP A 357 14.99 -17.37 -12.33
CA ASP A 357 13.75 -17.73 -11.65
C ASP A 357 13.23 -16.52 -10.86
N ILE A 358 14.08 -15.86 -10.05
CA ILE A 358 13.70 -14.64 -9.32
C ILE A 358 13.21 -13.54 -10.26
N VAL A 359 13.96 -13.23 -11.32
CA VAL A 359 13.59 -12.13 -12.23
C VAL A 359 12.31 -12.48 -12.99
N ARG A 360 12.09 -13.75 -13.35
CA ARG A 360 10.87 -14.21 -14.00
C ARG A 360 9.67 -14.08 -13.08
N ASP A 361 9.77 -14.56 -11.84
CA ASP A 361 8.71 -14.41 -10.83
C ASP A 361 8.32 -12.93 -10.63
N ARG A 362 9.30 -12.01 -10.70
CA ARG A 362 9.05 -10.57 -10.62
C ARG A 362 8.39 -10.01 -11.88
N ILE A 363 8.76 -10.48 -13.07
CA ILE A 363 8.07 -10.09 -14.31
C ILE A 363 6.61 -10.54 -14.26
N ASP A 364 6.38 -11.79 -13.81
CA ASP A 364 5.06 -12.39 -13.71
C ASP A 364 4.20 -11.60 -12.70
N ALA A 365 4.75 -11.23 -11.54
CA ALA A 365 4.05 -10.38 -10.56
C ALA A 365 3.69 -8.98 -11.10
N TRP A 366 4.53 -8.38 -11.96
CA TRP A 366 4.21 -7.10 -12.60
C TRP A 366 3.16 -7.25 -13.70
N GLU A 367 3.14 -8.37 -14.44
CA GLU A 367 2.12 -8.68 -15.44
C GLU A 367 0.76 -8.95 -14.78
N GLU A 368 0.73 -9.75 -13.71
CA GLU A 368 -0.48 -10.05 -12.92
C GLU A 368 -1.10 -8.77 -12.34
N ARG A 369 -0.26 -7.83 -11.88
CA ARG A 369 -0.68 -6.50 -11.41
C ARG A 369 -1.00 -5.52 -12.55
N THR A 370 -0.97 -5.93 -13.82
CA THR A 370 -1.18 -5.09 -15.02
C THR A 370 -0.17 -3.92 -15.17
N GLN A 371 0.94 -3.97 -14.42
CA GLN A 371 2.02 -2.99 -14.49
C GLN A 371 2.85 -3.16 -15.78
N LEU A 372 2.90 -4.38 -16.30
CA LEU A 372 3.39 -4.72 -17.64
C LEU A 372 2.23 -5.26 -18.49
N ILE A 373 2.19 -4.87 -19.76
CA ILE A 373 1.29 -5.55 -20.72
C ILE A 373 1.93 -6.88 -21.17
N PRO A 374 1.13 -7.85 -21.63
CA PRO A 374 1.65 -9.18 -22.00
C PRO A 374 2.81 -9.14 -22.99
N GLU A 375 2.80 -8.21 -23.95
CA GLU A 375 3.86 -8.04 -24.95
C GLU A 375 5.18 -7.61 -24.31
N GLU A 376 5.13 -6.69 -23.34
CA GLU A 376 6.30 -6.19 -22.60
C GLU A 376 6.87 -7.28 -21.68
N ALA A 377 6.01 -8.01 -20.98
CA ALA A 377 6.40 -9.12 -20.12
C ALA A 377 7.08 -10.24 -20.93
N ASN A 378 6.47 -10.64 -22.05
CA ASN A 378 7.05 -11.62 -22.98
C ASN A 378 8.37 -11.14 -23.58
N PHE A 379 8.49 -9.84 -23.90
CA PHE A 379 9.76 -9.27 -24.33
C PHE A 379 10.85 -9.42 -23.24
N LEU A 380 10.54 -9.11 -21.97
CA LEU A 380 11.50 -9.27 -20.88
C LEU A 380 11.89 -10.75 -20.67
N ARG A 381 10.93 -11.67 -20.67
CA ARG A 381 11.18 -13.12 -20.55
C ARG A 381 12.11 -13.62 -21.65
N SER A 382 11.79 -13.31 -22.91
CA SER A 382 12.61 -13.73 -24.06
C SER A 382 14.03 -13.16 -24.01
N ARG A 383 14.19 -11.94 -23.47
CA ARG A 383 15.50 -11.32 -23.31
C ARG A 383 16.31 -11.95 -22.19
N LEU A 384 15.67 -12.27 -21.06
CA LEU A 384 16.28 -12.96 -19.94
C LEU A 384 16.88 -14.31 -20.35
N ASP A 385 16.17 -15.04 -21.22
CA ASP A 385 16.62 -16.33 -21.74
C ASP A 385 17.81 -16.18 -22.70
N ARG A 386 17.79 -15.15 -23.57
CA ARG A 386 18.85 -14.87 -24.55
C ARG A 386 20.14 -14.31 -23.94
N GLU A 387 20.12 -13.75 -22.73
CA GLU A 387 21.30 -13.22 -22.04
C GLU A 387 22.15 -14.34 -21.40
N HIS A 388 22.53 -15.35 -22.19
CA HIS A 388 23.44 -16.40 -21.78
C HIS A 388 24.82 -15.81 -21.42
N GLY A 389 25.23 -15.99 -20.16
CA GLY A 389 26.59 -15.67 -19.70
C GLY A 389 26.84 -14.21 -19.34
N SER A 390 25.81 -13.38 -19.13
CA SER A 390 26.05 -11.99 -18.73
C SER A 390 26.65 -11.93 -17.31
N GLY A 391 27.92 -11.51 -17.21
CA GLY A 391 28.65 -11.44 -15.94
C GLY A 391 27.92 -10.62 -14.87
N TYR A 392 27.12 -9.64 -15.28
CA TYR A 392 26.34 -8.80 -14.36
C TYR A 392 25.21 -9.56 -13.65
N LEU A 393 24.53 -10.51 -14.31
CA LEU A 393 23.47 -11.30 -13.65
C LEU A 393 24.08 -12.20 -12.58
N VAL A 394 25.25 -12.76 -12.86
CA VAL A 394 26.01 -13.58 -11.89
C VAL A 394 26.45 -12.75 -10.69
N ASP A 395 26.96 -11.54 -10.93
CA ASP A 395 27.42 -10.65 -9.86
C ASP A 395 26.22 -10.11 -9.03
N PHE A 396 25.06 -9.88 -9.67
CA PHE A 396 23.80 -9.59 -8.97
C PHE A 396 23.34 -10.75 -8.09
N SER A 397 23.41 -12.01 -8.56
CA SER A 397 23.06 -13.19 -7.75
C SER A 397 23.86 -13.25 -6.45
N ILE A 398 25.14 -12.89 -6.50
CA ILE A 398 26.03 -12.92 -5.34
C ILE A 398 25.60 -11.86 -4.31
N HIS A 399 25.23 -10.66 -4.74
CA HIS A 399 24.67 -9.66 -3.83
C HIS A 399 23.34 -10.08 -3.20
N VAL A 400 22.47 -10.76 -3.95
CA VAL A 400 21.23 -11.32 -3.40
C VAL A 400 21.54 -12.43 -2.38
N ALA A 401 22.47 -13.33 -2.68
CA ALA A 401 22.88 -14.41 -1.77
C ALA A 401 23.54 -13.87 -0.49
N LEU A 402 24.42 -12.88 -0.63
CA LEU A 402 25.06 -12.20 0.51
C LEU A 402 24.00 -11.57 1.42
N LYS A 403 22.94 -10.98 0.86
CA LYS A 403 21.85 -10.40 1.66
C LYS A 403 21.21 -11.42 2.61
N ILE A 404 21.03 -12.67 2.19
CA ILE A 404 20.46 -13.73 3.04
C ILE A 404 21.40 -14.05 4.22
N ILE A 405 22.71 -14.06 3.96
CA ILE A 405 23.74 -14.30 4.98
C ILE A 405 23.81 -13.12 5.95
N ILE A 406 23.84 -11.90 5.42
CA ILE A 406 23.84 -10.65 6.19
C ILE A 406 22.60 -10.58 7.10
N GLN A 407 21.40 -10.82 6.57
CA GLN A 407 20.18 -10.87 7.40
C GLN A 407 20.27 -11.92 8.51
N SER A 408 20.93 -13.06 8.25
CA SER A 408 21.15 -14.06 9.32
C SER A 408 22.10 -13.54 10.40
N LEU A 409 23.12 -12.75 10.04
CA LEU A 409 24.00 -12.05 10.98
C LEU A 409 23.25 -10.96 11.75
N GLU A 410 22.51 -10.08 11.06
CA GLU A 410 21.71 -8.97 11.61
C GLU A 410 20.68 -9.43 12.63
N PHE A 411 19.98 -10.54 12.37
CA PHE A 411 18.85 -10.97 13.19
C PHE A 411 19.17 -12.08 14.20
N ILE A 412 20.33 -12.71 14.10
CA ILE A 412 20.72 -13.82 15.00
C ILE A 412 22.01 -13.47 15.73
N VAL A 413 23.09 -13.21 15.01
CA VAL A 413 24.41 -13.06 15.60
C VAL A 413 24.54 -11.74 16.36
N ILE A 414 24.23 -10.62 15.72
CA ILE A 414 24.35 -9.29 16.33
C ILE A 414 23.46 -9.15 17.60
N PRO A 415 22.17 -9.57 17.60
CA PRO A 415 21.34 -9.54 18.80
C PRO A 415 21.81 -10.50 19.88
N SER A 416 22.39 -11.66 19.52
CA SER A 416 22.96 -12.59 20.50
C SER A 416 24.21 -12.00 21.16
N LEU A 417 25.08 -11.34 20.39
CA LEU A 417 26.25 -10.65 20.92
C LEU A 417 25.86 -9.52 21.87
N TYR A 418 24.81 -8.76 21.54
CA TYR A 418 24.25 -7.72 22.42
C TYR A 418 23.66 -8.34 23.69
N ALA A 419 22.85 -9.39 23.56
CA ALA A 419 22.23 -10.08 24.70
C ALA A 419 23.26 -10.73 25.64
N LEU A 420 24.41 -11.14 25.11
CA LEU A 420 25.55 -11.68 25.88
C LEU A 420 26.44 -10.58 26.48
N GLY A 421 26.14 -9.30 26.22
CA GLY A 421 26.93 -8.16 26.72
C GLY A 421 28.31 -8.01 26.03
N VAL A 422 28.50 -8.62 24.86
CA VAL A 422 29.77 -8.54 24.10
C VAL A 422 29.89 -7.21 23.36
N ILE A 423 28.76 -6.61 22.98
CA ILE A 423 28.68 -5.30 22.30
C ILE A 423 27.69 -4.40 23.02
N ASP A 424 27.94 -3.09 23.02
CA ASP A 424 27.08 -2.06 23.61
C ASP A 424 25.95 -1.62 22.64
N GLU A 425 25.03 -0.77 23.10
CA GLU A 425 23.88 -0.31 22.32
C GLU A 425 24.31 0.45 21.05
N ILE A 426 25.40 1.22 21.14
CA ILE A 426 25.92 2.02 20.03
C ILE A 426 26.52 1.09 18.97
N SER A 427 27.36 0.14 19.37
CA SER A 427 27.96 -0.84 18.45
C SER A 427 26.89 -1.74 17.82
N PHE A 428 25.87 -2.14 18.58
CA PHE A 428 24.70 -2.86 18.06
C PHE A 428 24.01 -2.06 16.95
N GLY A 429 23.70 -0.78 17.21
CA GLY A 429 23.07 0.10 16.21
C GLY A 429 23.92 0.33 14.96
N VAL A 430 25.23 0.53 15.12
CA VAL A 430 26.16 0.75 14.00
C VAL A 430 26.33 -0.53 13.16
N LEU A 431 26.56 -1.68 13.80
CA LEU A 431 26.74 -2.95 13.08
C LEU A 431 25.48 -3.34 12.30
N PHE A 432 24.30 -3.07 12.85
CA PHE A 432 23.02 -3.34 12.18
C PHE A 432 22.77 -2.49 10.92
N VAL A 433 23.47 -1.36 10.76
CA VAL A 433 23.33 -0.46 9.60
C VAL A 433 24.45 -0.66 8.58
N VAL A 434 25.67 -0.98 9.04
CA VAL A 434 26.89 -0.91 8.23
C VAL A 434 27.35 -2.27 7.71
N ASP A 435 26.91 -3.39 8.29
CA ASP A 435 27.34 -4.74 7.90
C ASP A 435 27.05 -5.06 6.41
N GLY A 436 25.85 -4.74 5.91
CA GLY A 436 25.47 -4.98 4.52
C GLY A 436 26.32 -4.21 3.49
N PRO A 437 26.54 -2.89 3.65
CA PRO A 437 27.52 -2.13 2.88
C PRO A 437 28.94 -2.71 2.91
N ILE A 438 29.45 -3.18 4.06
CA ILE A 438 30.81 -3.73 4.18
C ILE A 438 31.00 -4.95 3.27
N PHE A 439 30.15 -5.97 3.40
CA PHE A 439 30.30 -7.21 2.63
C PHE A 439 30.22 -6.99 1.11
N ARG A 440 29.31 -6.11 0.66
CA ARG A 440 29.16 -5.77 -0.76
C ARG A 440 30.33 -4.94 -1.30
N SER A 441 30.89 -4.06 -0.48
CA SER A 441 32.07 -3.26 -0.83
C SER A 441 33.32 -4.12 -0.95
N ILE A 442 33.50 -5.11 -0.05
CA ILE A 442 34.59 -6.08 -0.14
C ILE A 442 34.51 -6.87 -1.45
N TYR A 443 33.32 -7.40 -1.78
CA TYR A 443 33.13 -8.15 -3.02
C TYR A 443 33.34 -7.30 -4.28
N THR A 444 32.77 -6.09 -4.30
CA THR A 444 32.90 -5.17 -5.44
C THR A 444 34.33 -4.62 -5.57
N GLY A 445 35.03 -4.43 -4.45
CA GLY A 445 36.45 -4.09 -4.40
C GLY A 445 37.32 -5.17 -5.00
N TYR A 446 37.12 -6.44 -4.61
CA TYR A 446 37.78 -7.60 -5.23
C TYR A 446 37.56 -7.64 -6.75
N LYS A 447 36.33 -7.41 -7.22
CA LYS A 447 36.00 -7.36 -8.65
C LYS A 447 36.63 -6.16 -9.36
N SER A 448 36.81 -5.04 -8.66
CA SER A 448 37.50 -3.87 -9.21
C SER A 448 38.99 -4.14 -9.40
N ILE A 449 39.62 -4.84 -8.45
CA ILE A 449 41.01 -5.32 -8.57
C ILE A 449 41.11 -6.34 -9.71
N GLN A 450 40.19 -7.29 -9.81
CA GLN A 450 40.15 -8.25 -10.93
C GLN A 450 40.03 -7.53 -12.29
N ALA A 451 39.15 -6.53 -12.40
CA ALA A 451 38.98 -5.73 -13.62
C ALA A 451 40.27 -4.98 -13.98
N LEU A 452 40.96 -4.39 -13.00
CA LEU A 452 42.27 -3.75 -13.18
C LEU A 452 43.31 -4.74 -13.72
N THR A 453 43.38 -5.95 -13.15
CA THR A 453 44.36 -6.97 -13.58
C THR A 453 44.06 -7.59 -14.95
N THR A 454 42.82 -7.49 -15.42
CA THR A 454 42.36 -8.09 -16.70
C THR A 454 42.14 -7.05 -17.80
N GLY A 455 42.44 -5.78 -17.54
CA GLY A 455 42.25 -4.68 -18.49
C GLY A 455 40.78 -4.36 -18.80
N GLN A 456 39.85 -4.78 -17.94
CA GLN A 456 38.42 -4.50 -18.10
C GLN A 456 38.02 -3.18 -17.44
N GLN A 457 36.86 -2.64 -17.83
CA GLN A 457 36.33 -1.42 -17.22
C GLN A 457 36.03 -1.63 -15.73
N ILE A 458 36.62 -0.78 -14.89
CA ILE A 458 36.42 -0.81 -13.44
C ILE A 458 34.95 -0.46 -13.12
N PRO A 459 34.26 -1.26 -12.29
CA PRO A 459 32.84 -1.09 -12.00
C PRO A 459 32.59 -0.01 -10.93
N TRP A 460 33.03 1.24 -11.17
CA TRP A 460 32.92 2.34 -10.22
C TRP A 460 31.47 2.68 -9.83
N VAL A 461 30.50 2.53 -10.75
CA VAL A 461 29.08 2.75 -10.42
C VAL A 461 28.58 1.64 -9.49
N ALA A 462 28.99 0.39 -9.72
CA ALA A 462 28.66 -0.68 -8.79
C ALA A 462 29.27 -0.44 -7.40
N PHE A 463 30.51 0.06 -7.33
CA PHE A 463 31.16 0.37 -6.07
C PHE A 463 30.40 1.45 -5.28
N LEU A 464 30.08 2.58 -5.91
CA LEU A 464 29.36 3.68 -5.27
C LEU A 464 27.93 3.32 -4.87
N VAL A 465 27.19 2.63 -5.75
CA VAL A 465 25.83 2.18 -5.43
C VAL A 465 25.85 1.10 -4.34
N GLY A 466 26.86 0.23 -4.34
CA GLY A 466 27.05 -0.84 -3.35
C GLY A 466 27.19 -0.35 -1.91
N LEU A 467 27.72 0.88 -1.73
CA LEU A 467 27.86 1.54 -0.43
C LEU A 467 26.52 1.99 0.17
N ILE A 468 25.46 2.10 -0.64
CA ILE A 468 24.16 2.57 -0.17
C ILE A 468 23.43 1.41 0.55
N PRO A 469 23.05 1.57 1.84
CA PRO A 469 22.23 0.60 2.55
C PRO A 469 20.93 0.30 1.79
N PHE A 470 20.45 -0.95 1.84
CA PHE A 470 19.23 -1.45 1.19
C PHE A 470 19.22 -1.44 -0.36
N VAL A 471 19.83 -0.46 -1.01
CA VAL A 471 19.83 -0.27 -2.48
C VAL A 471 21.05 -0.91 -3.15
N GLY A 472 22.18 -1.07 -2.45
CA GLY A 472 23.41 -1.60 -3.04
C GLY A 472 23.34 -3.01 -3.64
N THR A 473 22.25 -3.76 -3.45
CA THR A 473 22.02 -5.02 -4.16
C THR A 473 21.89 -4.82 -5.69
N VAL A 474 21.40 -3.65 -6.14
CA VAL A 474 21.32 -3.31 -7.58
C VAL A 474 22.56 -2.64 -8.15
N ALA A 475 23.69 -2.66 -7.43
CA ALA A 475 24.96 -2.10 -7.87
C ALA A 475 25.37 -2.55 -9.29
N TYR A 476 25.37 -3.86 -9.56
CA TYR A 476 25.72 -4.41 -10.87
C TYR A 476 24.68 -4.15 -11.97
N PRO A 477 23.36 -4.27 -11.70
CA PRO A 477 22.33 -3.76 -12.61
C PRO A 477 22.54 -2.28 -12.99
N CYS A 478 22.82 -1.39 -12.03
CA CYS A 478 23.11 0.03 -12.29
C CYS A 478 24.37 0.21 -13.16
N GLN A 479 25.44 -0.55 -12.87
CA GLN A 479 26.66 -0.54 -13.69
C GLN A 479 26.39 -0.98 -15.13
N LEU A 480 25.51 -1.97 -15.34
CA LEU A 480 25.14 -2.39 -16.70
C LEU A 480 24.29 -1.33 -17.42
N VAL A 481 23.34 -0.71 -16.71
CA VAL A 481 22.56 0.40 -17.27
C VAL A 481 23.49 1.51 -17.75
N TYR A 482 24.49 1.85 -16.93
CA TYR A 482 25.54 2.79 -17.29
C TYR A 482 26.35 2.33 -18.51
N SER A 483 26.80 1.07 -18.57
CA SER A 483 27.66 0.62 -19.67
C SER A 483 26.94 0.38 -21.01
N THR A 484 25.62 0.15 -21.01
CA THR A 484 24.88 -0.34 -22.19
C THR A 484 23.99 0.67 -22.94
N ALA A 485 23.93 1.93 -22.51
CA ALA A 485 23.22 3.02 -23.20
C ALA A 485 21.86 2.61 -23.83
N GLY A 486 20.96 2.09 -23.00
CA GLY A 486 19.51 2.06 -23.28
C GLY A 486 18.93 0.88 -24.10
N LYS A 487 19.63 0.34 -25.11
CA LYS A 487 19.05 -0.72 -25.99
C LYS A 487 19.33 -2.15 -25.52
N ARG A 488 20.47 -2.41 -24.87
CA ARG A 488 20.85 -3.78 -24.42
C ARG A 488 20.59 -4.06 -22.94
N GLY A 489 20.18 -3.07 -22.16
CA GLY A 489 20.05 -3.17 -20.69
C GLY A 489 18.62 -3.19 -20.15
N LYS A 490 17.60 -3.61 -20.93
CA LYS A 490 16.19 -3.57 -20.48
C LYS A 490 15.91 -4.43 -19.25
N ILE A 491 16.55 -5.60 -19.15
CA ILE A 491 16.47 -6.46 -17.96
C ILE A 491 17.12 -5.80 -16.75
N ALA A 492 18.30 -5.22 -16.91
CA ALA A 492 18.94 -4.47 -15.83
C ALA A 492 18.11 -3.24 -15.39
N GLN A 493 17.49 -2.51 -16.33
CA GLN A 493 16.56 -1.43 -16.00
C GLN A 493 15.36 -1.96 -15.19
N PHE A 494 14.77 -3.08 -15.61
CA PHE A 494 13.66 -3.72 -14.90
C PHE A 494 14.06 -4.09 -13.46
N ILE A 495 15.22 -4.73 -13.26
CA ILE A 495 15.72 -5.11 -11.93
C ILE A 495 15.89 -3.88 -11.02
N VAL A 496 16.38 -2.77 -11.57
CA VAL A 496 16.52 -1.51 -10.81
C VAL A 496 15.14 -0.95 -10.45
N TYR A 497 14.18 -0.90 -11.39
CA TYR A 497 12.82 -0.46 -11.10
C TYR A 497 12.17 -1.34 -10.03
N ASP A 498 12.18 -2.66 -10.20
CA ASP A 498 11.56 -3.62 -9.28
C ASP A 498 12.16 -3.55 -7.87
N THR A 499 13.48 -3.39 -7.73
CA THR A 499 14.08 -3.30 -6.40
C THR A 499 13.60 -2.05 -5.66
N PHE A 500 13.50 -0.91 -6.34
CA PHE A 500 12.99 0.31 -5.71
C PHE A 500 11.49 0.21 -5.41
N THR A 501 10.70 -0.35 -6.32
CA THR A 501 9.28 -0.67 -6.09
C THR A 501 9.11 -1.48 -4.80
N GLN A 502 9.87 -2.57 -4.62
CA GLN A 502 9.82 -3.39 -3.40
C GLN A 502 10.20 -2.64 -2.12
N LEU A 503 11.07 -1.63 -2.20
CA LEU A 503 11.41 -0.80 -1.03
C LEU A 503 10.21 0.03 -0.60
N GLY A 504 9.51 0.66 -1.55
CA GLY A 504 8.31 1.44 -1.26
C GLY A 504 7.14 0.58 -0.75
N GLU A 505 6.96 -0.61 -1.32
CA GLU A 505 5.95 -1.58 -0.91
C GLU A 505 6.09 -1.98 0.58
N LYS A 506 7.33 -2.16 1.05
CA LYS A 506 7.63 -2.70 2.39
C LYS A 506 7.69 -1.65 3.51
N ILE A 507 7.46 -0.37 3.20
CA ILE A 507 7.46 0.68 4.22
C ILE A 507 6.28 0.47 5.18
N PRO A 508 6.52 0.32 6.51
CA PRO A 508 5.44 0.18 7.47
C PRO A 508 4.48 1.36 7.41
N ILE A 509 3.18 1.11 7.53
CA ILE A 509 2.11 2.11 7.61
C ILE A 509 1.87 2.91 6.31
N TRP A 510 2.89 3.21 5.52
CA TRP A 510 2.77 4.07 4.33
C TRP A 510 3.06 3.38 3.01
N GLY A 511 3.67 2.19 3.05
CA GLY A 511 3.87 1.34 1.89
C GLY A 511 2.67 0.44 1.57
N GLY A 512 2.83 -0.31 0.49
CA GLY A 512 1.86 -1.23 -0.10
C GLY A 512 1.98 -1.21 -1.61
N GLU A 513 1.44 -2.24 -2.25
CA GLU A 513 1.30 -2.28 -3.71
C GLU A 513 0.45 -1.11 -4.19
N ASP A 514 0.82 -0.50 -5.31
CA ASP A 514 0.17 0.61 -6.02
C ASP A 514 0.04 1.91 -5.22
N THR A 515 0.76 2.05 -4.11
CA THR A 515 0.71 3.25 -3.26
C THR A 515 1.62 4.38 -3.78
N LEU A 516 1.34 5.65 -3.42
CA LEU A 516 2.24 6.76 -3.74
C LEU A 516 3.67 6.55 -3.22
N THR A 517 3.82 5.81 -2.12
CA THR A 517 5.14 5.45 -1.58
C THR A 517 5.87 4.52 -2.55
N GLU A 518 5.22 3.46 -3.05
CA GLU A 518 5.79 2.58 -4.08
C GLU A 518 6.20 3.37 -5.33
N HIS A 519 5.30 4.23 -5.83
CA HIS A 519 5.60 5.10 -6.97
C HIS A 519 6.75 6.08 -6.72
N PHE A 520 6.88 6.64 -5.52
CA PHE A 520 7.98 7.55 -5.18
C PHE A 520 9.34 6.85 -5.29
N PHE A 521 9.47 5.64 -4.74
CA PHE A 521 10.72 4.88 -4.87
C PHE A 521 10.95 4.45 -6.32
N ASN A 522 9.93 3.97 -7.02
CA ASN A 522 10.01 3.59 -8.42
C ASN A 522 10.42 4.78 -9.34
N GLN A 523 9.92 5.99 -9.10
CA GLN A 523 10.36 7.21 -9.79
C GLN A 523 11.80 7.58 -9.46
N THR A 524 12.28 7.26 -8.25
CA THR A 524 13.69 7.46 -7.89
C THR A 524 14.60 6.57 -8.74
N ALA A 525 14.21 5.32 -8.99
CA ALA A 525 14.88 4.46 -9.97
C ALA A 525 14.87 5.07 -11.38
N TYR A 526 13.77 5.66 -11.83
CA TYR A 526 13.71 6.36 -13.13
C TYR A 526 14.72 7.51 -13.21
N LYS A 527 14.77 8.37 -12.18
CA LYS A 527 15.71 9.50 -12.10
C LYS A 527 17.16 9.01 -12.12
N LEU A 528 17.46 7.94 -11.38
CA LEU A 528 18.77 7.30 -11.36
C LEU A 528 19.17 6.76 -12.74
N ILE A 529 18.30 5.98 -13.39
CA ILE A 529 18.56 5.43 -14.73
C ILE A 529 18.76 6.55 -15.76
N ARG A 530 17.96 7.61 -15.71
CA ARG A 530 18.11 8.78 -16.58
C ARG A 530 19.44 9.49 -16.35
N PHE A 531 19.82 9.70 -15.09
CA PHE A 531 21.11 10.29 -14.73
C PHE A 531 22.29 9.47 -15.29
N LEU A 532 22.27 8.14 -15.08
CA LEU A 532 23.29 7.23 -15.59
C LEU A 532 23.39 7.28 -17.12
N ASN A 533 22.26 7.24 -17.83
CA ASN A 533 22.24 7.30 -19.30
C ASN A 533 22.77 8.64 -19.84
N ASN A 534 22.47 9.76 -19.17
CA ASN A 534 22.91 11.09 -19.59
C ASN A 534 24.43 11.29 -19.40
N HIS A 535 25.01 10.78 -18.32
CA HIS A 535 26.47 10.88 -18.11
C HIS A 535 27.29 10.12 -19.15
N VAL A 536 26.76 8.99 -19.64
CA VAL A 536 27.41 8.16 -20.67
C VAL A 536 27.41 8.87 -22.02
N SER A 537 26.31 9.55 -22.38
CA SER A 537 26.23 10.27 -23.66
C SER A 537 27.15 11.49 -23.69
N VAL A 538 27.31 12.19 -22.56
CA VAL A 538 28.26 13.31 -22.42
C VAL A 538 29.72 12.84 -22.44
N SER A 539 30.04 11.76 -21.73
CA SER A 539 31.41 11.22 -21.68
C SER A 539 31.87 10.69 -23.05
N ARG A 540 30.96 10.08 -23.84
CA ARG A 540 31.29 9.65 -25.20
C ARG A 540 31.48 10.80 -26.18
N ARG A 541 30.76 11.93 -26.03
CA ARG A 541 31.00 13.12 -26.86
C ARG A 541 32.39 13.71 -26.65
N LYS A 542 32.91 13.68 -25.41
CA LYS A 542 34.27 14.17 -25.06
C LYS A 542 35.42 13.26 -25.52
N VAL A 543 35.13 12.00 -25.88
CA VAL A 543 36.14 11.04 -26.37
C VAL A 543 36.19 11.01 -27.91
N VAL A 544 35.19 11.61 -28.57
CA VAL A 544 35.09 11.68 -30.04
C VAL A 544 35.34 13.10 -30.56
N SER A 545 35.46 14.10 -29.66
CA SER A 545 36.02 15.43 -29.93
C SER A 545 37.47 15.47 -29.50
#